data_AF-A0A9E3AAM7-F1
#
_entry.id   AF-A0A9E3AAM7-F1
#
_cell.length_a   1.000
_cell.length_b   1.000
_cell.length_c   1.000
_cell.angle_alpha   90.00
_cell.angle_beta   90.00
_cell.angle_gamma   90.00
#
_symmetry.space_group_name_H-M   'P 1'
#
loop_
_entity.id
_entity.type
_entity.pdbx_description
1 polymer ?
#
loop_
_entity_poly.entity_id
_entity_poly.type
_entity_poly.pdbx_seq_one_letter_code
_entity_poly.pdbx_strand_id
1 'polypeptide(L)'
;MPILTGYGGVENPNWVVFHSFEPGVASFGLDGVITALGLHLFGPDFIGRTQDAAQRCELILQVLREHRLLWIWDNFESVRELPGPTGATPALDAAEQQRMRDFLHAVARDGQSGVILTSRTPEDWLGDVRRLELGGLTTGEAAEMAEDVLRPYPTGRTRRNERAFAELMEWLGGHPLSLRLLLPQLERMSAGDLLAVLKGNTRTLPAGFVGEGRLASLGASLKYSLDHVVPDERERALALALFEGVVDEDVLASFAEADGVPARFAQVTKDVWSALLKRLTGIGVLTELGGGMYGLHPALPAYLMAEWRQLTGEGFVAEHVAAEHALLAAYAMFGDWLLRQIRSGAAETAFALLDRQRRTMGRLLGLALTQRRYREAQALMEPLNEFWDVRGLRQEAHGWVDRCRAALEDKKSTPPDLAGEVGAFWLFATGREAKRALKAGELDLAHRTYDAIRQKLEISDGPDQQPRLAVIYHNLGAVAQDRGDLATAEQWSRKALEIFEALGDRPSLASSYHQLGMVAQDRGDLAAAEQWSRKALEIFEALGNRPGLARSYSKRKTKCQI
;
A
#
# COMPACT_ATOMS: atom_id res chain seq x y z
N MET A 1 18.79 37.15 -29.21
CA MET A 1 18.48 36.36 -28.01
C MET A 1 17.06 35.81 -28.15
N PRO A 2 16.88 34.52 -28.44
CA PRO A 2 15.60 33.86 -28.26
C PRO A 2 15.50 33.27 -26.85
N ILE A 3 14.30 33.38 -26.28
CA ILE A 3 13.91 32.96 -24.95
C ILE A 3 13.94 31.42 -24.88
N LEU A 4 14.68 30.88 -23.90
CA LEU A 4 14.71 29.47 -23.55
C LEU A 4 13.35 29.04 -22.98
N THR A 5 12.46 28.53 -23.82
CA THR A 5 11.31 27.72 -23.39
C THR A 5 11.58 26.27 -23.77
N GLY A 6 12.23 25.54 -22.87
CA GLY A 6 12.41 24.10 -22.96
C GLY A 6 12.78 23.59 -21.58
N TYR A 7 11.84 22.96 -20.87
CA TYR A 7 12.14 22.21 -19.65
C TYR A 7 13.01 21.02 -20.06
N GLY A 8 14.34 21.20 -20.06
CA GLY A 8 15.30 20.39 -20.82
C GLY A 8 15.53 18.93 -20.39
N GLY A 9 14.62 18.32 -19.64
CA GLY A 9 14.75 16.95 -19.11
C GLY A 9 13.67 15.98 -19.60
N VAL A 10 12.40 16.35 -19.46
CA VAL A 10 11.22 15.48 -19.60
C VAL A 10 10.20 16.21 -20.48
N GLU A 11 9.51 15.50 -21.38
CA GLU A 11 8.56 16.10 -22.32
C GLU A 11 7.28 16.63 -21.65
N ASN A 12 6.89 16.01 -20.54
CA ASN A 12 5.72 16.39 -19.76
C ASN A 12 6.02 16.25 -18.25
N PRO A 13 5.72 17.25 -17.41
CA PRO A 13 5.90 17.15 -15.96
C PRO A 13 5.18 15.95 -15.31
N ASN A 14 4.04 15.52 -15.87
CA ASN A 14 3.29 14.36 -15.40
C ASN A 14 3.93 13.01 -15.78
N TRP A 15 5.03 13.03 -16.53
CA TRP A 15 5.80 11.84 -16.93
C TRP A 15 7.04 11.64 -16.06
N VAL A 16 7.07 12.28 -14.89
CA VAL A 16 7.90 11.86 -13.76
C VAL A 16 7.10 10.84 -12.94
N VAL A 17 7.40 9.56 -13.11
CA VAL A 17 6.67 8.46 -12.49
C VAL A 17 7.51 7.89 -11.35
N PHE A 18 6.90 7.68 -10.19
CA PHE A 18 7.55 7.08 -9.03
C PHE A 18 6.95 5.70 -8.75
N HIS A 19 7.81 4.72 -8.54
CA HIS A 19 7.44 3.35 -8.22
C HIS A 19 8.32 2.83 -7.09
N SER A 20 7.73 2.31 -6.02
CA SER A 20 8.47 1.69 -4.91
C SER A 20 8.38 0.16 -5.02
N PHE A 21 9.52 -0.51 -4.86
CA PHE A 21 9.65 -1.97 -4.82
C PHE A 21 9.49 -2.54 -3.41
N GLU A 22 9.02 -1.75 -2.45
CA GLU A 22 8.79 -2.23 -1.08
C GLU A 22 7.82 -3.43 -1.02
N PRO A 23 8.05 -4.39 -0.11
CA PRO A 23 7.15 -5.53 0.08
C PRO A 23 5.73 -5.09 0.42
N GLY A 24 4.73 -5.81 -0.07
CA GLY A 24 3.32 -5.45 0.19
C GLY A 24 2.75 -4.35 -0.73
N VAL A 25 3.45 -3.96 -1.80
CA VAL A 25 2.84 -3.21 -2.91
C VAL A 25 2.46 -4.19 -4.02
N ALA A 26 1.28 -4.04 -4.62
CA ALA A 26 0.74 -5.01 -5.57
C ALA A 26 1.52 -5.10 -6.89
N SER A 27 2.26 -4.04 -7.24
CA SER A 27 3.02 -3.90 -8.48
C SER A 27 4.47 -4.39 -8.36
N PHE A 28 4.70 -5.43 -7.55
CA PHE A 28 6.01 -6.05 -7.35
C PHE A 28 6.36 -6.93 -8.56
N GLY A 29 7.56 -6.77 -9.13
CA GLY A 29 8.01 -7.48 -10.35
C GLY A 29 7.75 -6.72 -11.65
N LEU A 30 8.40 -7.15 -12.74
CA LEU A 30 8.44 -6.40 -13.99
C LEU A 30 7.05 -6.11 -14.58
N ASP A 31 6.18 -7.12 -14.66
CA ASP A 31 4.86 -6.95 -15.28
C ASP A 31 3.99 -5.97 -14.47
N GLY A 32 4.06 -6.02 -13.14
CA GLY A 32 3.36 -5.07 -12.28
C GLY A 32 3.84 -3.63 -12.49
N VAL A 33 5.14 -3.44 -12.64
CA VAL A 33 5.78 -2.13 -12.86
C VAL A 33 5.46 -1.58 -14.26
N ILE A 34 5.55 -2.41 -15.29
CA ILE A 34 5.17 -2.08 -16.67
C ILE A 34 3.69 -1.74 -16.75
N THR A 35 2.84 -2.50 -16.07
CA THR A 35 1.41 -2.27 -16.06
C THR A 35 1.06 -0.97 -15.34
N ALA A 36 1.72 -0.67 -14.22
CA ALA A 36 1.56 0.60 -13.53
C ALA A 36 1.92 1.80 -14.43
N LEU A 37 3.06 1.75 -15.12
CA LEU A 37 3.44 2.80 -16.06
C LEU A 37 2.48 2.87 -17.25
N GLY A 38 2.13 1.72 -17.83
CA GLY A 38 1.31 1.64 -19.03
C GLY A 38 -0.03 2.32 -18.86
N LEU A 39 -0.73 2.10 -17.76
CA LEU A 39 -1.96 2.84 -17.52
C LEU A 39 -1.88 4.13 -16.73
N HIS A 40 -0.69 4.50 -16.26
CA HIS A 40 -0.41 5.92 -16.01
C HIS A 40 -0.36 6.72 -17.32
N LEU A 41 0.14 6.12 -18.41
CA LEU A 41 0.27 6.79 -19.71
C LEU A 41 -0.99 6.67 -20.58
N PHE A 42 -1.61 5.50 -20.63
CA PHE A 42 -2.70 5.19 -21.55
C PHE A 42 -4.07 5.02 -20.86
N GLY A 43 -4.13 5.05 -19.52
CA GLY A 43 -5.34 4.68 -18.81
C GLY A 43 -5.79 3.24 -19.10
N PRO A 44 -7.06 2.88 -18.81
CA PRO A 44 -7.56 1.49 -18.86
C PRO A 44 -7.34 0.79 -20.21
N ASP A 45 -7.32 1.57 -21.30
CA ASP A 45 -7.09 1.10 -22.66
C ASP A 45 -5.74 0.39 -22.83
N PHE A 46 -4.78 0.61 -21.93
CA PHE A 46 -3.49 -0.09 -21.96
C PHE A 46 -3.65 -1.61 -22.01
N ILE A 47 -4.51 -2.16 -21.15
CA ILE A 47 -4.73 -3.61 -21.06
C ILE A 47 -5.38 -4.13 -22.33
N GLY A 48 -6.28 -3.35 -22.94
CA GLY A 48 -6.95 -3.70 -24.20
C GLY A 48 -6.06 -3.59 -25.44
N ARG A 49 -4.92 -2.88 -25.36
CA ARG A 49 -3.97 -2.71 -26.48
C ARG A 49 -3.04 -3.90 -26.66
N THR A 50 -3.01 -4.84 -25.71
CA THR A 50 -2.02 -5.91 -25.64
C THR A 50 -2.66 -7.21 -25.18
N GLN A 51 -2.26 -8.34 -25.73
CA GLN A 51 -2.84 -9.65 -25.41
C GLN A 51 -2.12 -10.36 -24.26
N ASP A 52 -0.87 -10.02 -24.01
CA ASP A 52 -0.02 -10.65 -23.00
C ASP A 52 1.02 -9.66 -22.40
N ALA A 53 1.75 -10.13 -21.40
CA ALA A 53 2.78 -9.35 -20.70
C ALA A 53 3.95 -8.95 -21.62
N ALA A 54 4.28 -9.76 -22.64
CA ALA A 54 5.36 -9.45 -23.56
C ALA A 54 4.98 -8.27 -24.47
N GLN A 55 3.75 -8.23 -24.94
CA GLN A 55 3.22 -7.11 -25.72
C GLN A 55 3.10 -5.82 -24.88
N ARG A 56 2.70 -5.91 -23.60
CA ARG A 56 2.73 -4.78 -22.66
C ARG A 56 4.13 -4.20 -22.53
N CYS A 57 5.11 -5.09 -22.37
CA CYS A 57 6.50 -4.72 -22.25
C CYS A 57 7.01 -4.02 -23.50
N GLU A 58 6.76 -4.57 -24.70
CA GLU A 58 7.21 -3.97 -25.95
C GLU A 58 6.54 -2.61 -26.21
N LEU A 59 5.24 -2.46 -25.92
CA LEU A 59 4.55 -1.18 -26.05
C LEU A 59 5.17 -0.11 -25.14
N ILE A 60 5.50 -0.46 -23.90
CA ILE A 60 6.15 0.47 -22.98
C ILE A 60 7.58 0.78 -23.40
N LEU A 61 8.34 -0.21 -23.88
CA LEU A 61 9.65 0.04 -24.47
C LEU A 61 9.55 1.02 -25.65
N GLN A 62 8.55 0.86 -26.53
CA GLN A 62 8.32 1.80 -27.62
C GLN A 62 8.08 3.23 -27.11
N VAL A 63 7.24 3.41 -26.11
CA VAL A 63 7.01 4.72 -25.50
C VAL A 63 8.28 5.31 -24.92
N LEU A 64 9.06 4.52 -24.18
CA LEU A 64 10.31 4.97 -23.57
C LEU A 64 11.39 5.30 -24.62
N ARG A 65 11.29 4.75 -25.84
CA ARG A 65 12.13 5.08 -27.01
C ARG A 65 11.67 6.37 -27.71
N GLU A 66 10.37 6.58 -27.84
CA GLU A 66 9.79 7.70 -28.59
C GLU A 66 9.70 8.99 -27.77
N HIS A 67 9.55 8.87 -26.44
CA HIS A 67 9.30 9.98 -25.54
C HIS A 67 10.34 10.08 -24.42
N ARG A 68 10.55 11.30 -23.93
CA ARG A 68 11.40 11.61 -22.77
C ARG A 68 10.59 11.62 -21.46
N LEU A 69 10.65 10.51 -20.73
CA LEU A 69 10.08 10.34 -19.39
C LEU A 69 11.18 10.20 -18.33
N LEU A 70 10.83 10.41 -17.06
CA LEU A 70 11.68 10.08 -15.91
C LEU A 70 10.95 9.05 -15.04
N TRP A 71 11.55 7.89 -14.85
CA TRP A 71 10.98 6.84 -14.01
C TRP A 71 11.88 6.56 -12.82
N ILE A 72 11.34 6.70 -11.61
CA ILE A 72 12.06 6.48 -10.36
C ILE A 72 11.60 5.15 -9.76
N TRP A 73 12.54 4.23 -9.59
CA TRP A 73 12.39 2.92 -8.96
C TRP A 73 13.06 2.98 -7.58
N ASP A 74 12.26 3.00 -6.52
CA ASP A 74 12.71 3.19 -5.15
C ASP A 74 12.78 1.87 -4.37
N ASN A 75 13.75 1.73 -3.46
CA ASN A 75 14.00 0.53 -2.64
C ASN A 75 14.17 -0.76 -3.48
N PHE A 76 14.92 -0.65 -4.56
CA PHE A 76 15.08 -1.68 -5.57
C PHE A 76 15.74 -2.96 -5.05
N GLU A 77 16.53 -2.91 -3.98
CA GLU A 77 17.12 -4.09 -3.34
C GLU A 77 16.09 -5.15 -2.98
N SER A 78 14.85 -4.73 -2.69
CA SER A 78 13.72 -5.60 -2.34
C SER A 78 13.42 -6.65 -3.42
N VAL A 79 13.83 -6.39 -4.67
CA VAL A 79 13.74 -7.35 -5.80
C VAL A 79 14.56 -8.62 -5.55
N ARG A 80 15.73 -8.50 -4.89
CA ARG A 80 16.65 -9.61 -4.63
C ARG A 80 16.66 -10.06 -3.18
N GLU A 81 16.66 -9.10 -2.27
CA GLU A 81 16.80 -9.33 -0.84
C GLU A 81 15.76 -8.48 -0.13
N LEU A 82 14.85 -9.14 0.58
CA LEU A 82 13.92 -8.45 1.44
C LEU A 82 14.67 -7.72 2.55
N PRO A 83 14.51 -6.40 2.69
CA PRO A 83 15.02 -5.68 3.84
C PRO A 83 14.08 -5.92 5.04
N GLY A 84 13.95 -7.17 5.48
CA GLY A 84 13.07 -7.55 6.59
C GLY A 84 12.91 -9.07 6.73
N PRO A 85 12.91 -9.62 7.95
CA PRO A 85 12.91 -11.07 8.20
C PRO A 85 11.58 -11.80 7.89
N THR A 86 10.56 -11.14 7.36
CA THR A 86 9.16 -11.60 7.45
C THR A 86 8.57 -12.17 6.17
N GLY A 87 9.26 -12.06 5.02
CA GLY A 87 8.96 -12.91 3.86
C GLY A 87 7.59 -12.72 3.18
N ALA A 88 6.81 -11.69 3.52
CA ALA A 88 5.42 -11.53 3.04
C ALA A 88 5.30 -11.33 1.51
N THR A 89 6.38 -10.99 0.83
CA THR A 89 6.50 -11.04 -0.63
C THR A 89 7.88 -11.62 -0.94
N PRO A 90 8.00 -12.84 -1.50
CA PRO A 90 9.31 -13.41 -1.79
C PRO A 90 10.05 -12.51 -2.79
N ALA A 91 11.38 -12.44 -2.66
CA ALA A 91 12.22 -11.84 -3.69
C ALA A 91 11.89 -12.45 -5.07
N LEU A 92 12.05 -11.67 -6.13
CA LEU A 92 11.79 -12.16 -7.48
C LEU A 92 12.68 -13.36 -7.77
N ASP A 93 12.15 -14.33 -8.51
CA ASP A 93 12.97 -15.47 -8.92
C ASP A 93 14.06 -15.03 -9.92
N ALA A 94 15.03 -15.92 -10.18
CA ALA A 94 16.14 -15.61 -11.09
C ALA A 94 15.68 -15.27 -12.52
N ALA A 95 14.54 -15.82 -12.97
CA ALA A 95 13.99 -15.53 -14.29
C ALA A 95 13.34 -14.14 -14.34
N GLU A 96 12.65 -13.73 -13.29
CA GLU A 96 12.06 -12.40 -13.15
C GLU A 96 13.12 -11.31 -13.00
N GLN A 97 14.15 -11.57 -12.20
CA GLN A 97 15.33 -10.71 -12.13
C GLN A 97 15.95 -10.55 -13.52
N GLN A 98 16.19 -11.65 -14.23
CA GLN A 98 16.70 -11.61 -15.60
C GLN A 98 15.84 -10.73 -16.51
N ARG A 99 14.51 -10.89 -16.48
CA ARG A 99 13.59 -10.07 -17.27
C ARG A 99 13.71 -8.57 -16.94
N MET A 100 13.80 -8.20 -15.67
CA MET A 100 13.97 -6.80 -15.27
C MET A 100 15.29 -6.22 -15.76
N ARG A 101 16.37 -6.99 -15.66
CA ARG A 101 17.67 -6.59 -16.19
C ARG A 101 17.61 -6.35 -17.70
N ASP A 102 17.05 -7.30 -18.44
CA ASP A 102 16.93 -7.20 -19.90
C ASP A 102 16.09 -5.99 -20.32
N PHE A 103 15.01 -5.72 -19.58
CA PHE A 103 14.19 -4.53 -19.77
C PHE A 103 14.99 -3.23 -19.54
N LEU A 104 15.70 -3.12 -18.41
CA LEU A 104 16.50 -1.92 -18.10
C LEU A 104 17.61 -1.70 -19.14
N HIS A 105 18.26 -2.75 -19.62
CA HIS A 105 19.23 -2.65 -20.71
C HIS A 105 18.59 -2.23 -22.03
N ALA A 106 17.38 -2.70 -22.34
CA ALA A 106 16.65 -2.26 -23.52
C ALA A 106 16.29 -0.77 -23.45
N VAL A 107 15.86 -0.28 -22.28
CA VAL A 107 15.62 1.15 -22.05
C VAL A 107 16.92 1.95 -22.17
N ALA A 108 18.03 1.48 -21.59
CA ALA A 108 19.31 2.18 -21.62
C ALA A 108 19.93 2.25 -23.04
N ARG A 109 19.71 1.22 -23.87
CA ARG A 109 20.27 1.15 -25.23
C ARG A 109 19.50 2.01 -26.22
N ASP A 110 18.17 1.94 -26.19
CA ASP A 110 17.31 2.46 -27.26
C ASP A 110 16.41 3.62 -26.79
N GLY A 111 16.33 3.88 -25.48
CA GLY A 111 15.39 4.83 -24.86
C GLY A 111 15.80 6.30 -24.93
N GLN A 112 14.81 7.19 -25.00
CA GLN A 112 14.97 8.63 -24.72
C GLN A 112 14.63 8.99 -23.27
N SER A 113 14.07 8.03 -22.52
CA SER A 113 13.68 8.16 -21.12
C SER A 113 14.81 7.78 -20.16
N GLY A 114 14.80 8.36 -18.96
CA GLY A 114 15.72 8.02 -17.87
C GLY A 114 15.05 7.18 -16.80
N VAL A 115 15.76 6.15 -16.29
CA VAL A 115 15.35 5.41 -15.08
C VAL A 115 16.35 5.68 -13.97
N ILE A 116 15.87 6.11 -12.80
CA ILE A 116 16.66 6.27 -11.58
C ILE A 116 16.29 5.14 -10.64
N LEU A 117 17.27 4.36 -10.22
CA LEU A 117 17.11 3.33 -9.22
C LEU A 117 17.71 3.82 -7.90
N THR A 118 16.96 3.72 -6.80
CA THR A 118 17.53 3.84 -5.46
C THR A 118 17.66 2.44 -4.88
N SER A 119 18.83 2.15 -4.30
CA SER A 119 19.06 0.89 -3.62
C SER A 119 20.03 1.05 -2.45
N ARG A 120 19.85 0.19 -1.44
CA ARG A 120 20.83 0.00 -0.35
C ARG A 120 21.99 -0.92 -0.73
N THR A 121 21.88 -1.68 -1.82
CA THR A 121 22.95 -2.55 -2.32
C THR A 121 23.47 -2.08 -3.69
N PRO A 122 24.67 -2.49 -4.12
CA PRO A 122 25.23 -2.07 -5.40
C PRO A 122 24.48 -2.58 -6.64
N GLU A 123 23.64 -3.60 -6.48
CA GLU A 123 22.89 -4.24 -7.58
C GLU A 123 23.80 -4.71 -8.73
N ASP A 124 24.91 -5.38 -8.41
CA ASP A 124 25.94 -5.82 -9.39
C ASP A 124 25.38 -6.70 -10.51
N TRP A 125 24.31 -7.45 -10.22
CA TRP A 125 23.63 -8.34 -11.16
C TRP A 125 23.03 -7.60 -12.37
N LEU A 126 22.75 -6.30 -12.26
CA LEU A 126 22.33 -5.44 -13.36
C LEU A 126 23.44 -5.18 -14.39
N GLY A 127 24.68 -5.59 -14.11
CA GLY A 127 25.80 -5.43 -15.04
C GLY A 127 26.17 -3.96 -15.24
N ASP A 128 26.32 -3.54 -16.50
CA ASP A 128 26.79 -2.21 -16.87
C ASP A 128 25.67 -1.15 -16.75
N VAL A 129 25.53 -0.62 -15.54
CA VAL A 129 24.66 0.52 -15.21
C VAL A 129 25.47 1.60 -14.50
N ARG A 130 25.14 2.87 -14.76
CA ARG A 130 25.78 4.00 -14.09
C ARG A 130 25.40 4.00 -12.61
N ARG A 131 26.37 3.72 -11.74
CA ARG A 131 26.20 3.75 -10.29
C ARG A 131 26.72 5.07 -9.73
N LEU A 132 25.89 5.72 -8.93
CA LEU A 132 26.26 6.91 -8.18
C LEU A 132 26.17 6.56 -6.70
N GLU A 133 27.33 6.31 -6.09
CA GLU A 133 27.37 6.08 -4.66
C GLU A 133 27.09 7.40 -3.93
N LEU A 134 25.99 7.43 -3.18
CA LEU A 134 25.66 8.58 -2.36
C LEU A 134 26.59 8.61 -1.13
N GLY A 135 27.53 9.55 -1.17
CA GLY A 135 28.35 9.94 -0.04
C GLY A 135 27.54 10.54 1.11
N GLY A 136 28.20 10.79 2.24
CA GLY A 136 27.63 11.65 3.27
C GLY A 136 27.67 13.08 2.78
N LEU A 137 27.18 14.00 3.61
CA LEU A 137 27.46 15.41 3.41
C LEU A 137 28.96 15.63 3.35
N THR A 138 29.42 16.46 2.42
CA THR A 138 30.79 16.93 2.38
C THR A 138 31.12 17.69 3.67
N THR A 139 32.41 17.91 3.96
CA THR A 139 32.82 18.65 5.15
C THR A 139 32.18 20.04 5.25
N GLY A 140 32.01 20.73 4.12
CA GLY A 140 31.34 22.02 4.06
C GLY A 140 29.83 21.92 4.38
N GLU A 141 29.13 21.03 3.68
CA GLU A 141 27.68 20.80 3.91
C GLU A 141 27.39 20.30 5.33
N ALA A 142 28.25 19.44 5.89
CA ALA A 142 28.14 18.96 7.25
C ALA A 142 28.35 20.10 8.27
N ALA A 143 29.25 21.05 8.00
CA ALA A 143 29.47 22.21 8.85
C ALA A 143 28.29 23.20 8.80
N GLU A 144 27.68 23.39 7.63
CA GLU A 144 26.45 24.17 7.46
C GLU A 144 25.29 23.52 8.21
N MET A 145 25.10 22.21 8.03
CA MET A 145 24.09 21.46 8.77
C MET A 145 24.33 21.50 10.28
N ALA A 146 25.58 21.46 10.73
CA ALA A 146 25.90 21.56 12.15
C ALA A 146 25.53 22.95 12.72
N GLU A 147 25.74 24.03 11.98
CA GLU A 147 25.27 25.37 12.38
C GLU A 147 23.74 25.39 12.52
N ASP A 148 23.04 24.81 11.56
CA ASP A 148 21.57 24.78 11.56
C ASP A 148 21.01 23.95 12.71
N VAL A 149 21.56 22.76 12.94
CA VAL A 149 21.15 21.87 14.03
C VAL A 149 21.47 22.49 15.40
N LEU A 150 22.61 23.17 15.54
CA LEU A 150 23.03 23.78 16.80
C LEU A 150 22.41 25.16 17.05
N ARG A 151 21.72 25.76 16.07
CA ARG A 151 21.11 27.09 16.20
C ARG A 151 20.30 27.31 17.50
N PRO A 152 19.46 26.36 17.98
CA PRO A 152 18.72 26.52 19.21
C PRO A 152 19.49 26.12 20.49
N TYR A 153 20.77 25.73 20.38
CA TYR A 153 21.62 25.21 21.47
C TYR A 153 22.84 26.13 21.70
N PRO A 154 22.72 27.17 22.55
CA PRO A 154 23.77 28.19 22.71
C PRO A 154 25.09 27.60 23.20
N THR A 155 25.05 26.69 24.19
CA THR A 155 26.25 26.03 24.69
C THR A 155 26.82 25.11 23.62
N GLY A 156 25.97 24.34 22.94
CA GLY A 156 26.37 23.48 21.82
C GLY A 156 27.08 24.25 20.70
N ARG A 157 26.64 25.46 20.34
CA ARG A 157 27.34 26.32 19.37
C ARG A 157 28.73 26.71 19.84
N THR A 158 28.90 27.06 21.12
CA THR A 158 30.24 27.42 21.65
C THR A 158 31.20 26.24 21.63
N ARG A 159 30.69 25.01 21.86
CA ARG A 159 31.48 23.78 21.85
C ARG A 159 32.00 23.37 20.46
N ARG A 160 31.54 24.01 19.38
CA ARG A 160 32.12 23.83 18.03
C ARG A 160 33.57 24.29 17.94
N ASN A 161 33.99 25.19 18.83
CA ASN A 161 35.36 25.66 18.90
C ASN A 161 36.29 24.67 19.65
N GLU A 162 35.74 23.61 20.24
CA GLU A 162 36.54 22.56 20.86
C GLU A 162 37.35 21.80 19.81
N ARG A 163 38.60 21.49 20.11
CA ARG A 163 39.47 20.71 19.21
C ARG A 163 38.85 19.36 18.84
N ALA A 164 38.17 18.72 19.80
CA ALA A 164 37.51 17.43 19.61
C ALA A 164 36.26 17.51 18.71
N PHE A 165 35.71 18.70 18.43
CA PHE A 165 34.55 18.85 17.55
C PHE A 165 34.87 18.41 16.11
N ALA A 166 36.06 18.73 15.61
CA ALA A 166 36.50 18.30 14.28
C ALA A 166 36.58 16.75 14.20
N GLU A 167 37.13 16.10 15.23
CA GLU A 167 37.20 14.65 15.33
C GLU A 167 35.82 14.00 15.41
N LEU A 168 34.88 14.63 16.14
CA LEU A 168 33.48 14.19 16.19
C LEU A 168 32.82 14.27 14.81
N MET A 169 32.96 15.40 14.11
CA MET A 169 32.37 15.60 12.78
C MET A 169 32.94 14.62 11.74
N GLU A 170 34.25 14.39 11.78
CA GLU A 170 34.93 13.40 10.93
C GLU A 170 34.38 11.99 11.21
N TRP A 171 34.23 11.62 12.48
CA TRP A 171 33.71 10.31 12.87
C TRP A 171 32.24 10.10 12.47
N LEU A 172 31.42 11.15 12.53
CA LEU A 172 30.02 11.10 12.07
C LEU A 172 29.91 10.98 10.54
N GLY A 173 31.00 11.16 9.80
CA GLY A 173 31.11 10.84 8.37
C GLY A 173 30.08 11.56 7.49
N GLY A 174 29.66 12.76 7.88
CA GLY A 174 28.66 13.56 7.17
C GLY A 174 27.26 12.94 7.14
N HIS A 175 26.93 12.00 8.04
CA HIS A 175 25.61 11.35 8.05
C HIS A 175 24.53 12.30 8.61
N PRO A 176 23.54 12.75 7.81
CA PRO A 176 22.60 13.81 8.22
C PRO A 176 21.81 13.48 9.48
N LEU A 177 21.32 12.25 9.62
CA LEU A 177 20.59 11.84 10.81
C LEU A 177 21.51 11.82 12.04
N SER A 178 22.74 11.33 11.91
CA SER A 178 23.67 11.23 13.04
C SER A 178 24.00 12.63 13.59
N LEU A 179 24.20 13.60 12.69
CA LEU A 179 24.38 15.01 13.05
C LEU A 179 23.15 15.54 13.82
N ARG A 180 21.93 15.30 13.31
CA ARG A 180 20.68 15.72 13.99
C ARG A 180 20.50 15.10 15.37
N LEU A 181 20.84 13.82 15.53
CA LEU A 181 20.68 13.10 16.79
C LEU A 181 21.67 13.57 17.86
N LEU A 182 22.93 13.78 17.46
CA LEU A 182 24.03 13.89 18.43
C LEU A 182 24.50 15.30 18.70
N LEU A 183 24.45 16.21 17.72
CA LEU A 183 24.90 17.58 17.95
C LEU A 183 24.10 18.30 19.06
N PRO A 184 22.78 18.11 19.22
CA PRO A 184 22.05 18.66 20.37
C PRO A 184 22.61 18.25 21.75
N GLN A 185 23.29 17.11 21.83
CA GLN A 185 23.88 16.62 23.08
C GLN A 185 25.07 17.47 23.53
N LEU A 186 25.66 18.25 22.61
CA LEU A 186 26.68 19.25 22.94
C LEU A 186 26.16 20.37 23.83
N GLU A 187 24.86 20.47 24.10
CA GLU A 187 24.37 21.34 25.16
C GLU A 187 24.76 20.80 26.55
N ARG A 188 24.86 19.47 26.71
CA ARG A 188 25.05 18.79 28.00
C ARG A 188 26.45 18.20 28.19
N MET A 189 27.13 17.82 27.12
CA MET A 189 28.46 17.19 27.17
C MET A 189 29.46 17.80 26.18
N SER A 190 30.76 17.65 26.47
CA SER A 190 31.82 18.09 25.56
C SER A 190 31.84 17.23 24.29
N ALA A 191 32.40 17.75 23.19
CA ALA A 191 32.54 16.99 21.95
C ALA A 191 33.47 15.77 22.14
N GLY A 192 34.49 15.89 22.99
CA GLY A 192 35.42 14.81 23.29
C GLY A 192 34.77 13.67 24.08
N ASP A 193 33.98 14.01 25.11
CA ASP A 193 33.26 13.00 25.90
C ASP A 193 32.21 12.28 25.06
N LEU A 194 31.45 13.03 24.25
CA LEU A 194 30.47 12.46 23.33
C LEU A 194 31.14 11.49 22.35
N LEU A 195 32.25 11.88 21.73
CA LEU A 195 33.00 11.02 20.82
C LEU A 195 33.51 9.75 21.52
N ALA A 196 33.99 9.86 22.76
CA ALA A 196 34.46 8.71 23.53
C ALA A 196 33.33 7.72 23.82
N VAL A 197 32.14 8.21 24.20
CA VAL A 197 30.95 7.36 24.43
C VAL A 197 30.53 6.65 23.15
N LEU A 198 30.48 7.37 22.02
CA LEU A 198 30.08 6.79 20.73
C LEU A 198 31.04 5.68 20.28
N LYS A 199 32.36 5.91 20.41
CA LYS A 199 33.38 4.89 20.14
C LYS A 199 33.30 3.70 21.09
N GLY A 200 32.80 3.88 22.32
CA GLY A 200 32.50 2.78 23.22
C GLY A 200 31.30 1.95 22.75
N ASN A 201 30.24 2.62 22.28
CA ASN A 201 29.01 1.98 21.83
C ASN A 201 29.19 1.09 20.59
N THR A 202 30.15 1.38 19.71
CA THR A 202 30.40 0.56 18.50
C THR A 202 30.68 -0.92 18.80
N ARG A 203 31.24 -1.22 19.98
CA ARG A 203 31.56 -2.60 20.41
C ARG A 203 30.34 -3.46 20.69
N THR A 204 29.18 -2.84 20.92
CA THR A 204 27.95 -3.53 21.33
C THR A 204 26.83 -3.34 20.32
N LEU A 205 27.15 -2.84 19.13
CA LEU A 205 26.18 -2.66 18.06
C LEU A 205 25.65 -3.99 17.53
N PRO A 206 24.39 -4.03 17.08
CA PRO A 206 23.85 -5.20 16.44
C PRO A 206 24.51 -5.47 15.09
N ALA A 207 24.44 -6.72 14.65
CA ALA A 207 24.93 -7.14 13.34
C ALA A 207 24.35 -6.26 12.21
N GLY A 208 25.17 -5.93 11.21
CA GLY A 208 24.82 -4.98 10.14
C GLY A 208 25.18 -3.52 10.46
N PHE A 209 25.48 -3.20 11.72
CA PHE A 209 25.98 -1.89 12.15
C PHE A 209 27.39 -1.95 12.76
N VAL A 210 28.00 -3.14 12.83
CA VAL A 210 29.37 -3.34 13.32
C VAL A 210 30.38 -3.05 12.22
N GLY A 211 31.50 -2.40 12.56
CA GLY A 211 32.61 -2.12 11.65
C GLY A 211 33.05 -0.65 11.73
N GLU A 212 33.63 -0.16 10.63
CA GLU A 212 34.03 1.24 10.47
C GLU A 212 33.15 1.94 9.42
N GLY A 213 33.05 3.27 9.52
CA GLY A 213 32.33 4.10 8.56
C GLY A 213 30.90 4.46 8.96
N ARG A 214 30.12 4.93 7.98
CA ARG A 214 28.85 5.64 8.21
C ARG A 214 27.79 4.80 8.91
N LEU A 215 27.66 3.51 8.57
CA LEU A 215 26.69 2.63 9.21
C LEU A 215 26.98 2.42 10.69
N ALA A 216 28.25 2.24 11.05
CA ALA A 216 28.66 2.16 12.45
C ALA A 216 28.41 3.48 13.19
N SER A 217 28.69 4.61 12.54
CA SER A 217 28.40 5.93 13.12
C SER A 217 26.90 6.14 13.38
N LEU A 218 26.04 5.73 12.43
CA LEU A 218 24.60 5.81 12.55
C LEU A 218 24.08 4.86 13.64
N GLY A 219 24.53 3.60 13.63
CA GLY A 219 24.14 2.61 14.63
C GLY A 219 24.50 3.06 16.04
N ALA A 220 25.70 3.58 16.25
CA ALA A 220 26.13 4.12 17.54
C ALA A 220 25.38 5.41 17.92
N SER A 221 24.99 6.25 16.95
CA SER A 221 24.15 7.43 17.18
C SER A 221 22.75 7.06 17.64
N LEU A 222 22.13 6.07 16.97
CA LEU A 222 20.83 5.52 17.34
C LEU A 222 20.90 4.85 18.70
N LYS A 223 21.89 3.99 18.92
CA LYS A 223 22.13 3.33 20.22
C LYS A 223 22.26 4.34 21.35
N TYR A 224 23.14 5.33 21.19
CA TYR A 224 23.33 6.37 22.20
C TYR A 224 22.02 7.07 22.51
N SER A 225 21.28 7.49 21.48
CA SER A 225 20.03 8.24 21.65
C SER A 225 18.97 7.39 22.35
N LEU A 226 18.83 6.11 21.99
CA LEU A 226 17.88 5.19 22.60
C LEU A 226 18.25 4.87 24.06
N ASP A 227 19.53 4.58 24.34
CA ASP A 227 20.01 4.26 25.68
C ASP A 227 19.81 5.43 26.67
N HIS A 228 19.93 6.68 26.20
CA HIS A 228 19.86 7.86 27.07
C HIS A 228 18.45 8.46 27.16
N VAL A 229 17.62 8.30 26.13
CA VAL A 229 16.29 8.94 26.09
C VAL A 229 15.17 7.98 26.50
N VAL A 230 15.34 6.67 26.28
CA VAL A 230 14.31 5.66 26.59
C VAL A 230 14.89 4.42 27.31
N PRO A 231 15.65 4.58 28.42
CA PRO A 231 16.33 3.46 29.07
C PRO A 231 15.38 2.36 29.54
N ASP A 232 14.24 2.73 30.13
CA ASP A 232 13.25 1.79 30.69
C ASP A 232 12.26 1.26 29.65
N GLU A 233 12.30 1.78 28.42
CA GLU A 233 11.33 1.51 27.36
C GLU A 233 11.98 1.02 26.06
N ARG A 234 13.29 0.82 26.06
CA ARG A 234 14.06 0.33 24.91
C ARG A 234 13.47 -0.96 24.35
N GLU A 235 13.11 -1.89 25.23
CA GLU A 235 12.47 -3.15 24.81
C GLU A 235 11.10 -2.94 24.15
N ARG A 236 10.34 -1.92 24.57
CA ARG A 236 9.04 -1.58 23.97
C ARG A 236 9.22 -0.91 22.60
N ALA A 237 10.25 -0.08 22.44
CA ALA A 237 10.55 0.57 21.17
C ALA A 237 10.81 -0.43 20.03
N LEU A 238 11.23 -1.67 20.34
CA LEU A 238 11.39 -2.74 19.35
C LEU A 238 10.11 -3.04 18.56
N ALA A 239 8.92 -2.80 19.13
CA ALA A 239 7.65 -2.96 18.42
C ALA A 239 7.54 -2.07 17.18
N LEU A 240 8.22 -0.92 17.17
CA LEU A 240 8.23 0.00 16.03
C LEU A 240 8.91 -0.61 14.79
N ALA A 241 9.73 -1.65 14.96
CA ALA A 241 10.35 -2.37 13.87
C ALA A 241 9.35 -3.14 12.99
N LEU A 242 8.12 -3.34 13.46
CA LEU A 242 7.08 -4.09 12.75
C LEU A 242 6.26 -3.22 11.77
N PHE A 243 6.43 -1.89 11.81
CA PHE A 243 5.64 -0.92 11.07
C PHE A 243 6.37 -0.39 9.84
N GLU A 244 5.63 -0.16 8.74
CA GLU A 244 6.19 0.31 7.47
C GLU A 244 6.01 1.83 7.30
N GLY A 245 6.94 2.58 7.91
CA GLY A 245 7.09 4.02 7.77
C GLY A 245 6.13 4.87 8.61
N VAL A 246 4.97 4.37 9.03
CA VAL A 246 4.06 5.09 9.95
C VAL A 246 3.64 4.16 11.08
N VAL A 247 3.68 4.69 12.31
CA VAL A 247 3.14 4.06 13.52
C VAL A 247 1.99 4.88 14.08
N ASP A 248 1.04 4.21 14.72
CA ASP A 248 -0.17 4.79 15.31
C ASP A 248 -0.33 4.32 16.75
N GLU A 249 -0.60 5.24 17.67
CA GLU A 249 -0.72 4.94 19.11
C GLU A 249 -1.94 4.07 19.46
N ASP A 250 -3.05 4.18 18.72
CA ASP A 250 -4.25 3.35 18.94
C ASP A 250 -4.03 1.92 18.43
N VAL A 251 -3.31 1.78 17.31
CA VAL A 251 -2.90 0.46 16.80
C VAL A 251 -1.90 -0.20 17.76
N LEU A 252 -0.94 0.55 18.31
CA LEU A 252 0.00 0.03 19.31
C LEU A 252 -0.70 -0.42 20.61
N ALA A 253 -1.71 0.33 21.06
CA ALA A 253 -2.52 -0.07 22.21
C ALA A 253 -3.28 -1.39 21.91
N SER A 254 -3.91 -1.49 20.74
CA SER A 254 -4.58 -2.73 20.31
C SER A 254 -3.61 -3.91 20.15
N PHE A 255 -2.38 -3.65 19.68
CA PHE A 255 -1.31 -4.64 19.58
C PHE A 255 -0.89 -5.17 20.95
N ALA A 256 -0.79 -4.31 21.96
CA ALA A 256 -0.43 -4.69 23.33
C ALA A 256 -1.51 -5.52 24.05
N GLU A 257 -2.76 -5.45 23.58
CA GLU A 257 -3.90 -6.21 24.09
C GLU A 257 -4.15 -7.52 23.33
N ALA A 258 -3.47 -7.74 22.20
CA ALA A 258 -3.71 -8.89 21.35
C ALA A 258 -3.27 -10.22 22.00
N ASP A 259 -4.04 -11.28 21.74
CA ASP A 259 -3.72 -12.62 22.23
C ASP A 259 -2.38 -13.11 21.68
N GLY A 260 -1.53 -13.63 22.57
CA GLY A 260 -0.22 -14.18 22.21
C GLY A 260 0.87 -13.13 21.94
N VAL A 261 0.61 -11.83 22.20
CA VAL A 261 1.64 -10.80 22.12
C VAL A 261 2.83 -11.11 23.06
N PRO A 262 4.09 -10.90 22.64
CA PRO A 262 5.23 -11.11 23.52
C PRO A 262 5.16 -10.30 24.81
N ALA A 263 5.65 -10.88 25.91
CA ALA A 263 5.52 -10.33 27.26
C ALA A 263 6.05 -8.88 27.40
N ARG A 264 7.09 -8.51 26.65
CA ARG A 264 7.66 -7.16 26.67
C ARG A 264 6.73 -6.07 26.11
N PHE A 265 5.76 -6.47 25.29
CA PHE A 265 4.78 -5.57 24.66
C PHE A 265 3.38 -5.71 25.27
N ALA A 266 3.13 -6.77 26.03
CA ALA A 266 1.83 -7.06 26.62
C ALA A 266 1.41 -5.98 27.63
N GLN A 267 0.12 -5.64 27.61
CA GLN A 267 -0.52 -4.77 28.63
C GLN A 267 0.11 -3.36 28.73
N VAL A 268 0.78 -2.91 27.67
CA VAL A 268 1.28 -1.53 27.58
C VAL A 268 0.14 -0.60 27.17
N THR A 269 -0.16 0.37 28.03
CA THR A 269 -1.28 1.29 27.81
C THR A 269 -0.98 2.32 26.72
N LYS A 270 -2.05 2.89 26.13
CA LYS A 270 -1.95 3.97 25.14
C LYS A 270 -1.11 5.15 25.65
N ASP A 271 -1.25 5.55 26.91
CA ASP A 271 -0.49 6.66 27.49
C ASP A 271 1.02 6.40 27.49
N VAL A 272 1.42 5.15 27.77
CA VAL A 272 2.83 4.74 27.73
C VAL A 272 3.36 4.79 26.30
N TRP A 273 2.60 4.28 25.32
CA TRP A 273 2.97 4.39 23.91
C TRP A 273 3.08 5.85 23.45
N SER A 274 2.10 6.69 23.80
CA SER A 274 2.11 8.11 23.43
C SER A 274 3.32 8.84 24.02
N ALA A 275 3.66 8.55 25.28
CA ALA A 275 4.85 9.13 25.93
C ALA A 275 6.16 8.67 25.26
N LEU A 276 6.28 7.40 24.89
CA LEU A 276 7.42 6.85 24.18
C LEU A 276 7.59 7.52 22.80
N LEU A 277 6.52 7.59 22.01
CA LEU A 277 6.55 8.19 20.67
C LEU A 277 6.90 9.69 20.72
N LYS A 278 6.39 10.43 21.72
CA LYS A 278 6.77 11.84 21.94
C LYS A 278 8.25 12.00 22.28
N ARG A 279 8.81 11.14 23.14
CA ARG A 279 10.26 11.15 23.44
C ARG A 279 11.10 10.88 22.19
N LEU A 280 10.71 9.89 21.40
CA LEU A 280 11.40 9.54 20.15
C LEU A 280 11.25 10.63 19.07
N THR A 281 10.14 11.36 19.08
CA THR A 281 9.96 12.57 18.24
C THR A 281 10.90 13.69 18.70
N GLY A 282 11.04 13.87 20.02
CA GLY A 282 11.93 14.89 20.60
C GLY A 282 13.41 14.72 20.25
N ILE A 283 13.86 13.50 19.95
CA ILE A 283 15.21 13.24 19.44
C ILE A 283 15.30 13.25 17.91
N GLY A 284 14.17 13.28 17.19
CA GLY A 284 14.15 13.36 15.73
C GLY A 284 14.28 12.02 14.99
N VAL A 285 14.10 10.89 15.68
CA VAL A 285 13.96 9.58 14.99
C VAL A 285 12.53 9.31 14.51
N LEU A 286 11.55 10.08 15.04
CA LEU A 286 10.17 10.12 14.59
C LEU A 286 9.77 11.53 14.17
N THR A 287 8.76 11.62 13.29
CA THR A 287 8.12 12.89 12.91
C THR A 287 6.63 12.82 13.22
N GLU A 288 6.10 13.76 14.01
CA GLU A 288 4.66 13.81 14.30
C GLU A 288 3.85 14.13 13.04
N LEU A 289 2.83 13.32 12.76
CA LEU A 289 1.94 13.48 11.60
C LEU A 289 0.54 13.98 12.01
N GLY A 290 0.29 14.12 13.31
CA GLY A 290 -1.00 14.45 13.90
C GLY A 290 -1.89 13.24 14.14
N GLY A 291 -2.91 13.40 14.99
CA GLY A 291 -3.90 12.34 15.27
C GLY A 291 -3.33 11.08 15.92
N GLY A 292 -2.22 11.19 16.66
CA GLY A 292 -1.56 10.02 17.28
C GLY A 292 -0.65 9.23 16.34
N MET A 293 -0.45 9.70 15.10
CA MET A 293 0.42 9.06 14.12
C MET A 293 1.82 9.69 14.07
N TYR A 294 2.81 8.85 13.84
CA TYR A 294 4.22 9.25 13.75
C TYR A 294 4.90 8.56 12.57
N GLY A 295 5.61 9.35 11.75
CA GLY A 295 6.47 8.84 10.68
C GLY A 295 7.78 8.32 11.26
N LEU A 296 8.13 7.08 10.93
CA LEU A 296 9.40 6.45 11.30
C LEU A 296 10.51 6.96 10.38
N HIS A 297 11.67 7.29 10.94
CA HIS A 297 12.85 7.49 10.10
C HIS A 297 13.24 6.14 9.43
N PRO A 298 13.53 6.08 8.12
CA PRO A 298 13.77 4.81 7.40
C PRO A 298 14.87 3.91 7.97
N ALA A 299 15.88 4.51 8.61
CA ALA A 299 16.95 3.77 9.29
C ALA A 299 16.52 3.08 10.59
N LEU A 300 15.43 3.50 11.22
CA LEU A 300 15.04 3.07 12.56
C LEU A 300 14.53 1.62 12.60
N PRO A 301 13.60 1.16 11.72
CA PRO A 301 13.10 -0.21 11.77
C PRO A 301 14.20 -1.27 11.64
N ALA A 302 15.14 -1.06 10.71
CA ALA A 302 16.26 -1.99 10.49
C ALA A 302 17.18 -2.08 11.71
N TYR A 303 17.49 -0.94 12.34
CA TYR A 303 18.28 -0.91 13.57
C TYR A 303 17.56 -1.64 14.72
N LEU A 304 16.30 -1.32 14.96
CA LEU A 304 15.50 -1.93 16.03
C LEU A 304 15.32 -3.44 15.81
N MET A 305 15.17 -3.89 14.57
CA MET A 305 15.07 -5.31 14.24
C MET A 305 16.38 -6.05 14.56
N ALA A 306 17.52 -5.47 14.19
CA ALA A 306 18.83 -6.04 14.46
C ALA A 306 19.12 -6.07 15.98
N GLU A 307 18.72 -5.02 16.70
CA GLU A 307 18.79 -4.93 18.15
C GLU A 307 17.90 -5.96 18.84
N TRP A 308 16.66 -6.13 18.38
CA TRP A 308 15.75 -7.16 18.90
C TRP A 308 16.35 -8.55 18.75
N ARG A 309 16.89 -8.88 17.56
CA ARG A 309 17.54 -10.16 17.32
C ARG A 309 18.73 -10.40 18.25
N GLN A 310 19.55 -9.37 18.48
CA GLN A 310 20.68 -9.45 19.41
C GLN A 310 20.23 -9.66 20.87
N LEU A 311 19.17 -8.97 21.30
CA LEU A 311 18.66 -9.04 22.68
C LEU A 311 17.96 -10.38 22.98
N THR A 312 17.17 -10.90 22.04
CA THR A 312 16.42 -12.15 22.26
C THR A 312 17.26 -13.40 21.95
N GLY A 313 18.25 -13.31 21.06
CA GLY A 313 19.09 -14.46 20.68
C GLY A 313 18.29 -15.56 19.97
N GLU A 314 18.42 -16.80 20.41
CA GLU A 314 17.79 -17.97 19.77
C GLU A 314 16.24 -17.90 19.75
N GLY A 315 15.63 -17.24 20.73
CA GLY A 315 14.17 -17.09 20.82
C GLY A 315 13.57 -16.07 19.84
N PHE A 316 14.41 -15.30 19.13
CA PHE A 316 13.97 -14.17 18.31
C PHE A 316 12.91 -14.57 17.27
N VAL A 317 13.10 -15.68 16.56
CA VAL A 317 12.19 -16.08 15.48
C VAL A 317 10.78 -16.34 16.03
N ALA A 318 10.67 -17.08 17.14
CA ALA A 318 9.38 -17.38 17.75
C ALA A 318 8.70 -16.12 18.30
N GLU A 319 9.46 -15.26 18.98
CA GLU A 319 8.94 -14.01 19.54
C GLU A 319 8.50 -13.03 18.45
N HIS A 320 9.28 -12.92 17.38
CA HIS A 320 8.97 -12.07 16.23
C HIS A 320 7.69 -12.52 15.52
N VAL A 321 7.54 -13.83 15.25
CA VAL A 321 6.33 -14.37 14.64
C VAL A 321 5.10 -14.11 15.50
N ALA A 322 5.21 -14.29 16.82
CA ALA A 322 4.13 -13.98 17.76
C ALA A 322 3.74 -12.49 17.73
N ALA A 323 4.73 -11.60 17.65
CA ALA A 323 4.48 -10.16 17.51
C ALA A 323 3.82 -9.80 16.17
N GLU A 324 4.22 -10.42 15.06
CA GLU A 324 3.56 -10.21 13.78
C GLU A 324 2.11 -10.67 13.78
N HIS A 325 1.81 -11.80 14.45
CA HIS A 325 0.44 -12.28 14.62
C HIS A 325 -0.40 -11.34 15.46
N ALA A 326 0.16 -10.79 16.54
CA ALA A 326 -0.49 -9.77 17.35
C ALA A 326 -0.75 -8.49 16.56
N LEU A 327 0.23 -8.04 15.76
CA LEU A 327 0.08 -6.85 14.93
C LEU A 327 -0.97 -7.05 13.82
N LEU A 328 -0.98 -8.23 13.19
CA LEU A 328 -2.01 -8.60 12.21
C LEU A 328 -3.41 -8.54 12.83
N ALA A 329 -3.59 -9.05 14.05
CA ALA A 329 -4.87 -8.98 14.75
C ALA A 329 -5.29 -7.53 15.04
N ALA A 330 -4.36 -6.69 15.52
CA ALA A 330 -4.62 -5.27 15.76
C ALA A 330 -5.02 -4.53 14.47
N TYR A 331 -4.34 -4.79 13.36
CA TYR A 331 -4.66 -4.20 12.07
C TYR A 331 -5.96 -4.73 11.46
N ALA A 332 -6.35 -5.98 11.72
CA ALA A 332 -7.66 -6.50 11.34
C ALA A 332 -8.78 -5.74 12.05
N MET A 333 -8.64 -5.50 13.37
CA MET A 333 -9.59 -4.66 14.13
C MET A 333 -9.64 -3.22 13.62
N PHE A 334 -8.47 -2.65 13.30
CA PHE A 334 -8.36 -1.33 12.70
C PHE A 334 -9.03 -1.27 11.32
N GLY A 335 -8.85 -2.30 10.47
CA GLY A 335 -9.49 -2.43 9.17
C GLY A 335 -11.03 -2.47 9.26
N ASP A 336 -11.56 -3.27 10.18
CA ASP A 336 -12.99 -3.31 10.47
C ASP A 336 -13.53 -1.96 10.95
N TRP A 337 -12.76 -1.25 11.79
CA TRP A 337 -13.10 0.09 12.24
C TRP A 337 -13.11 1.09 11.09
N LEU A 338 -12.07 1.10 10.24
CA LEU A 338 -11.98 1.96 9.05
C LEU A 338 -13.17 1.75 8.12
N LEU A 339 -13.52 0.48 7.87
CA LEU A 339 -14.65 0.14 7.03
C LEU A 339 -15.98 0.67 7.59
N ARG A 340 -16.18 0.59 8.91
CA ARG A 340 -17.34 1.21 9.57
C ARG A 340 -17.36 2.72 9.37
N GLN A 341 -16.21 3.40 9.51
CA GLN A 341 -16.11 4.85 9.30
C GLN A 341 -16.41 5.26 7.85
N ILE A 342 -15.93 4.48 6.87
CA ILE A 342 -16.23 4.68 5.45
C ILE A 342 -17.75 4.60 5.22
N ARG A 343 -18.43 3.64 5.85
CA ARG A 343 -19.87 3.42 5.69
C ARG A 343 -20.74 4.40 6.48
N SER A 344 -20.26 4.95 7.60
CA SER A 344 -21.02 5.81 8.51
C SER A 344 -20.97 7.32 8.17
N GLY A 345 -20.20 7.72 7.17
CA GLY A 345 -20.10 9.11 6.70
C GLY A 345 -18.82 9.85 7.11
N ALA A 346 -17.90 9.22 7.83
CA ALA A 346 -16.56 9.75 8.15
C ALA A 346 -15.48 9.25 7.15
N ALA A 347 -15.87 9.11 5.88
CA ALA A 347 -15.05 8.46 4.86
C ALA A 347 -13.75 9.21 4.56
N GLU A 348 -13.75 10.54 4.57
CA GLU A 348 -12.53 11.33 4.29
C GLU A 348 -11.43 11.07 5.31
N THR A 349 -11.75 11.04 6.60
CA THR A 349 -10.79 10.71 7.67
C THR A 349 -10.28 9.29 7.53
N ALA A 350 -11.17 8.33 7.26
CA ALA A 350 -10.77 6.94 7.06
C ALA A 350 -9.84 6.77 5.85
N PHE A 351 -10.10 7.47 4.75
CA PHE A 351 -9.21 7.44 3.57
C PHE A 351 -7.89 8.15 3.81
N ALA A 352 -7.83 9.20 4.64
CA ALA A 352 -6.58 9.83 5.03
C ALA A 352 -5.72 8.89 5.90
N LEU A 353 -6.34 8.15 6.82
CA LEU A 353 -5.65 7.12 7.62
C LEU A 353 -5.16 5.96 6.74
N LEU A 354 -6.01 5.47 5.84
CA LEU A 354 -5.65 4.43 4.87
C LEU A 354 -4.45 4.82 4.01
N ASP A 355 -4.40 6.07 3.53
CA ASP A 355 -3.27 6.57 2.75
C ASP A 355 -1.93 6.45 3.51
N ARG A 356 -1.94 6.77 4.81
CA ARG A 356 -0.75 6.71 5.67
C ARG A 356 -0.38 5.28 6.07
N GLN A 357 -1.38 4.42 6.30
CA GLN A 357 -1.21 3.06 6.79
C GLN A 357 -1.15 1.98 5.70
N ARG A 358 -1.35 2.37 4.43
CA ARG A 358 -1.43 1.47 3.26
C ARG A 358 -0.26 0.48 3.19
N ARG A 359 0.96 0.94 3.48
CA ARG A 359 2.17 0.10 3.44
C ARG A 359 2.11 -1.04 4.46
N THR A 360 1.90 -0.72 5.73
CA THR A 360 1.81 -1.73 6.79
C THR A 360 0.62 -2.67 6.56
N MET A 361 -0.54 -2.14 6.16
CA MET A 361 -1.72 -2.95 5.85
C MET A 361 -1.47 -3.90 4.67
N GLY A 362 -0.80 -3.43 3.61
CA GLY A 362 -0.43 -4.26 2.47
C GLY A 362 0.51 -5.39 2.87
N ARG A 363 1.58 -5.11 3.62
CA ARG A 363 2.49 -6.15 4.12
C ARG A 363 1.75 -7.21 4.95
N LEU A 364 0.88 -6.78 5.87
CA LEU A 364 0.10 -7.67 6.73
C LEU A 364 -0.96 -8.46 5.95
N LEU A 365 -1.54 -7.89 4.89
CA LEU A 365 -2.42 -8.62 3.98
C LEU A 365 -1.65 -9.75 3.28
N GLY A 366 -0.44 -9.48 2.79
CA GLY A 366 0.43 -10.52 2.23
C GLY A 366 0.74 -11.63 3.24
N LEU A 367 1.13 -11.26 4.47
CA LEU A 367 1.39 -12.20 5.55
C LEU A 367 0.16 -13.08 5.85
N ALA A 368 -1.03 -12.47 5.94
CA ALA A 368 -2.28 -13.16 6.21
C ALA A 368 -2.62 -14.18 5.11
N LEU A 369 -2.41 -13.82 3.83
CA LEU A 369 -2.59 -14.73 2.70
C LEU A 369 -1.62 -15.92 2.78
N THR A 370 -0.33 -15.67 3.00
CA THR A 370 0.69 -16.73 3.11
C THR A 370 0.40 -17.70 4.25
N GLN A 371 -0.10 -17.19 5.37
CA GLN A 371 -0.42 -17.99 6.56
C GLN A 371 -1.85 -18.53 6.57
N ARG A 372 -2.63 -18.31 5.49
CA ARG A 372 -4.03 -18.75 5.38
C ARG A 372 -4.96 -18.20 6.46
N ARG A 373 -4.67 -17.00 6.96
CA ARG A 373 -5.48 -16.23 7.93
C ARG A 373 -6.48 -15.35 7.17
N TYR A 374 -7.45 -16.00 6.52
CA TYR A 374 -8.31 -15.34 5.53
C TYR A 374 -9.30 -14.34 6.13
N ARG A 375 -9.71 -14.53 7.39
CA ARG A 375 -10.56 -13.58 8.09
C ARG A 375 -9.85 -12.24 8.29
N GLU A 376 -8.61 -12.27 8.75
CA GLU A 376 -7.78 -11.09 8.90
C GLU A 376 -7.42 -10.49 7.53
N ALA A 377 -7.10 -11.33 6.54
CA ALA A 377 -6.87 -10.87 5.16
C ALA A 377 -8.08 -10.08 4.62
N GLN A 378 -9.30 -10.59 4.83
CA GLN A 378 -10.52 -9.90 4.41
C GLN A 378 -10.72 -8.57 5.17
N ALA A 379 -10.53 -8.55 6.49
CA ALA A 379 -10.65 -7.34 7.31
C ALA A 379 -9.69 -6.21 6.87
N LEU A 380 -8.51 -6.56 6.36
CA LEU A 380 -7.56 -5.61 5.77
C LEU A 380 -7.95 -5.20 4.35
N MET A 381 -8.36 -6.16 3.52
CA MET A 381 -8.63 -5.93 2.11
C MET A 381 -9.89 -5.09 1.89
N GLU A 382 -10.94 -5.26 2.69
CA GLU A 382 -12.21 -4.52 2.50
C GLU A 382 -12.05 -2.99 2.50
N PRO A 383 -11.44 -2.35 3.52
CA PRO A 383 -11.23 -0.91 3.52
C PRO A 383 -10.20 -0.46 2.46
N LEU A 384 -9.13 -1.23 2.22
CA LEU A 384 -8.17 -0.96 1.15
C LEU A 384 -8.85 -0.96 -0.23
N ASN A 385 -9.80 -1.86 -0.44
CA ASN A 385 -10.55 -1.99 -1.67
C ASN A 385 -11.43 -0.75 -1.95
N GLU A 386 -12.08 -0.20 -0.92
CA GLU A 386 -12.79 1.09 -1.05
C GLU A 386 -11.82 2.24 -1.33
N PHE A 387 -10.66 2.24 -0.66
CA PHE A 387 -9.62 3.25 -0.89
C PHE A 387 -9.10 3.23 -2.34
N TRP A 388 -8.79 2.05 -2.89
CA TRP A 388 -8.36 1.94 -4.28
C TRP A 388 -9.43 2.42 -5.26
N ASP A 389 -10.72 2.16 -4.98
CA ASP A 389 -11.83 2.63 -5.81
C ASP A 389 -11.95 4.15 -5.81
N VAL A 390 -11.82 4.79 -4.65
CA VAL A 390 -11.92 6.25 -4.51
C VAL A 390 -10.69 6.97 -5.06
N ARG A 391 -9.49 6.39 -4.88
CA ARG A 391 -8.23 6.98 -5.38
C ARG A 391 -7.91 6.62 -6.82
N GLY A 392 -8.71 5.74 -7.45
CA GLY A 392 -8.47 5.28 -8.81
C GLY A 392 -7.25 4.37 -8.96
N LEU A 393 -6.79 3.74 -7.87
CA LEU A 393 -5.60 2.87 -7.81
C LEU A 393 -5.92 1.46 -8.33
N ARG A 394 -6.42 1.39 -9.57
CA ARG A 394 -6.95 0.15 -10.17
C ARG A 394 -5.91 -0.97 -10.27
N GLN A 395 -4.65 -0.65 -10.56
CA GLN A 395 -3.60 -1.67 -10.64
C GLN A 395 -3.21 -2.26 -9.32
N GLU A 396 -3.15 -1.42 -8.30
CA GLU A 396 -2.86 -1.91 -6.97
C GLU A 396 -3.96 -2.88 -6.53
N ALA A 397 -5.21 -2.51 -6.79
CA ALA A 397 -6.34 -3.39 -6.54
C ALA A 397 -6.26 -4.70 -7.35
N HIS A 398 -5.96 -4.63 -8.64
CA HIS A 398 -5.84 -5.81 -9.50
C HIS A 398 -4.73 -6.76 -9.02
N GLY A 399 -3.52 -6.24 -8.76
CA GLY A 399 -2.42 -7.07 -8.25
C GLY A 399 -2.73 -7.72 -6.90
N TRP A 400 -3.52 -7.05 -6.04
CA TRP A 400 -3.99 -7.67 -4.79
C TRP A 400 -5.03 -8.75 -5.02
N VAL A 401 -5.94 -8.56 -5.96
CA VAL A 401 -6.92 -9.60 -6.34
C VAL A 401 -6.21 -10.81 -6.92
N ASP A 402 -5.20 -10.63 -7.78
CA ASP A 402 -4.40 -11.74 -8.32
C ASP A 402 -3.68 -12.53 -7.22
N ARG A 403 -3.12 -11.84 -6.21
CA ARG A 403 -2.53 -12.50 -5.03
C ARG A 403 -3.57 -13.27 -4.23
N CYS A 404 -4.76 -12.72 -4.04
CA CYS A 404 -5.86 -13.43 -3.38
C CYS A 404 -6.25 -14.67 -4.19
N ARG A 405 -6.40 -14.57 -5.51
CA ARG A 405 -6.71 -15.71 -6.38
C ARG A 405 -5.62 -16.78 -6.30
N ALA A 406 -4.35 -16.40 -6.40
CA ALA A 406 -3.22 -17.32 -6.27
C ALA A 406 -3.18 -18.05 -4.91
N ALA A 407 -3.63 -17.40 -3.83
CA ALA A 407 -3.70 -18.01 -2.51
C ALA A 407 -4.92 -18.91 -2.28
N LEU A 408 -6.05 -18.59 -2.95
CA LEU A 408 -7.36 -19.21 -2.69
C LEU A 408 -7.75 -20.28 -3.73
N GLU A 409 -7.23 -20.19 -4.96
CA GLU A 409 -7.52 -21.12 -6.05
C GLU A 409 -6.56 -22.31 -6.05
N ASP A 410 -6.97 -23.41 -6.68
CA ASP A 410 -6.09 -24.55 -6.86
C ASP A 410 -5.03 -24.31 -7.96
N LYS A 411 -4.12 -25.28 -8.17
CA LYS A 411 -3.05 -25.18 -9.19
C LYS A 411 -3.57 -25.04 -10.63
N LYS A 412 -4.86 -25.27 -10.88
CA LYS A 412 -5.50 -25.12 -12.19
C LYS A 412 -6.31 -23.82 -12.28
N SER A 413 -6.17 -22.93 -11.29
CA SER A 413 -6.97 -21.70 -11.16
C SER A 413 -8.46 -21.98 -11.00
N THR A 414 -8.80 -23.10 -10.35
CA THR A 414 -10.19 -23.45 -10.01
C THR A 414 -10.60 -22.70 -8.74
N PRO A 415 -11.77 -22.02 -8.73
CA PRO A 415 -12.29 -21.36 -7.53
C PRO A 415 -12.47 -22.32 -6.35
N PRO A 416 -12.25 -21.85 -5.10
CA PRO A 416 -12.44 -22.65 -3.89
C PRO A 416 -13.91 -23.06 -3.69
N ASP A 417 -14.19 -23.89 -2.69
CA ASP A 417 -15.56 -24.02 -2.19
C ASP A 417 -16.08 -22.64 -1.76
N LEU A 418 -17.31 -22.32 -2.17
CA LEU A 418 -17.93 -21.04 -1.87
C LEU A 418 -18.54 -20.99 -0.47
N ALA A 419 -18.67 -22.14 0.20
CA ALA A 419 -19.08 -22.20 1.60
C ALA A 419 -17.95 -21.73 2.54
N GLY A 420 -18.31 -20.94 3.56
CA GLY A 420 -17.38 -20.48 4.61
C GLY A 420 -16.52 -19.28 4.23
N GLU A 421 -15.51 -19.02 5.06
CA GLU A 421 -14.70 -17.78 5.01
C GLU A 421 -13.85 -17.66 3.73
N VAL A 422 -13.26 -18.77 3.28
CA VAL A 422 -12.42 -18.82 2.07
C VAL A 422 -13.22 -18.43 0.82
N GLY A 423 -14.40 -19.05 0.67
CA GLY A 423 -15.32 -18.77 -0.43
C GLY A 423 -15.85 -17.34 -0.41
N ALA A 424 -16.24 -16.85 0.78
CA ALA A 424 -16.67 -15.47 0.96
C ALA A 424 -15.59 -14.45 0.55
N PHE A 425 -14.34 -14.70 0.95
CA PHE A 425 -13.22 -13.83 0.61
C PHE A 425 -12.88 -13.86 -0.89
N TRP A 426 -12.89 -15.05 -1.51
CA TRP A 426 -12.70 -15.17 -2.96
C TRP A 426 -13.79 -14.44 -3.75
N LEU A 427 -15.06 -14.58 -3.35
CA LEU A 427 -16.20 -13.87 -3.95
C LEU A 427 -16.09 -12.35 -3.79
N PHE A 428 -15.62 -11.89 -2.64
CA PHE A 428 -15.35 -10.47 -2.41
C PHE A 428 -14.29 -9.95 -3.38
N ALA A 429 -13.11 -10.57 -3.41
CA ALA A 429 -11.99 -10.10 -4.24
C ALA A 429 -12.35 -10.09 -5.74
N THR A 430 -12.83 -11.21 -6.26
CA THR A 430 -13.18 -11.37 -7.69
C THR A 430 -14.40 -10.54 -8.09
N GLY A 431 -15.40 -10.45 -7.22
CA GLY A 431 -16.59 -9.64 -7.46
C GLY A 431 -16.28 -8.13 -7.52
N ARG A 432 -15.35 -7.64 -6.68
CA ARG A 432 -14.90 -6.24 -6.72
C ARG A 432 -14.06 -5.94 -7.96
N GLU A 433 -13.23 -6.86 -8.40
CA GLU A 433 -12.52 -6.75 -9.68
C GLU A 433 -13.48 -6.67 -10.87
N ALA A 434 -14.45 -7.60 -10.95
CA ALA A 434 -15.45 -7.59 -12.02
C ALA A 434 -16.25 -6.27 -12.05
N LYS A 435 -16.56 -5.72 -10.87
CA LYS A 435 -17.24 -4.42 -10.74
C LYS A 435 -16.37 -3.27 -11.24
N ARG A 436 -15.07 -3.28 -10.95
CA ARG A 436 -14.12 -2.30 -11.47
C ARG A 436 -14.00 -2.39 -12.99
N ALA A 437 -13.89 -3.60 -13.53
CA ALA A 437 -13.83 -3.86 -14.96
C ALA A 437 -15.07 -3.32 -15.68
N LEU A 438 -16.27 -3.58 -15.14
CA LEU A 438 -17.53 -3.03 -15.66
C LEU A 438 -17.49 -1.49 -15.68
N LYS A 439 -17.11 -0.87 -14.55
CA LYS A 439 -16.98 0.60 -14.46
C LYS A 439 -15.94 1.18 -15.43
N ALA A 440 -14.93 0.39 -15.78
CA ALA A 440 -13.88 0.76 -16.72
C ALA A 440 -14.28 0.57 -18.19
N GLY A 441 -15.43 -0.06 -18.47
CA GLY A 441 -15.83 -0.45 -19.82
C GLY A 441 -15.14 -1.72 -20.33
N GLU A 442 -14.43 -2.46 -19.47
CA GLU A 442 -13.77 -3.72 -19.79
C GLU A 442 -14.80 -4.87 -19.75
N LEU A 443 -15.80 -4.78 -20.63
CA LEU A 443 -17.01 -5.61 -20.58
C LEU A 443 -16.72 -7.11 -20.73
N ASP A 444 -15.68 -7.47 -21.47
CA ASP A 444 -15.26 -8.87 -21.65
C ASP A 444 -14.65 -9.47 -20.38
N LEU A 445 -13.84 -8.70 -19.66
CA LEU A 445 -13.30 -9.12 -18.37
C LEU A 445 -14.44 -9.22 -17.35
N ALA A 446 -15.28 -8.18 -17.23
CA ALA A 446 -16.41 -8.17 -16.33
C ALA A 446 -17.35 -9.36 -16.58
N HIS A 447 -17.72 -9.60 -17.84
CA HIS A 447 -18.56 -10.73 -18.22
C HIS A 447 -17.96 -12.07 -17.81
N ARG A 448 -16.70 -12.34 -18.19
CA ARG A 448 -16.03 -13.61 -17.90
C ARG A 448 -15.93 -13.86 -16.40
N THR A 449 -15.56 -12.84 -15.63
CA THR A 449 -15.43 -12.97 -14.17
C THR A 449 -16.79 -13.22 -13.50
N TYR A 450 -17.83 -12.47 -13.88
CA TYR A 450 -19.18 -12.71 -13.34
C TYR A 450 -19.77 -14.06 -13.77
N ASP A 451 -19.51 -14.50 -15.01
CA ASP A 451 -19.97 -15.80 -15.49
C ASP A 451 -19.28 -16.95 -14.75
N ALA A 452 -17.97 -16.83 -14.49
CA ALA A 452 -17.23 -17.80 -13.69
C ALA A 452 -17.77 -17.88 -12.24
N ILE A 453 -18.07 -16.74 -11.63
CA ILE A 453 -18.71 -16.70 -10.30
C ILE A 453 -20.10 -17.34 -10.35
N ARG A 454 -20.91 -17.05 -11.39
CA ARG A 454 -22.24 -17.64 -11.57
C ARG A 454 -22.15 -19.17 -11.65
N GLN A 455 -21.34 -19.70 -12.58
CA GLN A 455 -21.21 -21.14 -12.79
C GLN A 455 -20.85 -21.86 -11.49
N LYS A 456 -19.96 -21.26 -10.69
CA LYS A 456 -19.55 -21.80 -9.40
C LYS A 456 -20.67 -21.74 -8.36
N LEU A 457 -21.43 -20.65 -8.29
CA LEU A 457 -22.58 -20.52 -7.40
C LEU A 457 -23.72 -21.47 -7.78
N GLU A 458 -23.97 -21.71 -9.07
CA GLU A 458 -25.02 -22.61 -9.56
C GLU A 458 -24.82 -24.06 -9.11
N ILE A 459 -23.56 -24.49 -8.94
CA ILE A 459 -23.22 -25.84 -8.46
C ILE A 459 -22.95 -25.92 -6.95
N SER A 460 -22.96 -24.79 -6.24
CA SER A 460 -22.75 -24.78 -4.79
C SER A 460 -24.06 -24.92 -4.04
N ASP A 461 -24.09 -25.71 -2.97
CA ASP A 461 -25.25 -25.80 -2.08
C ASP A 461 -24.96 -25.00 -0.79
N GLY A 462 -25.64 -23.87 -0.61
CA GLY A 462 -25.45 -23.02 0.57
C GLY A 462 -26.59 -22.03 0.80
N PRO A 463 -26.83 -21.62 2.06
CA PRO A 463 -27.94 -20.72 2.41
C PRO A 463 -27.83 -19.34 1.73
N ASP A 464 -26.59 -18.89 1.44
CA ASP A 464 -26.33 -17.62 0.76
C ASP A 464 -26.30 -17.72 -0.77
N GLN A 465 -26.51 -18.91 -1.34
CA GLN A 465 -26.38 -19.14 -2.79
C GLN A 465 -27.34 -18.25 -3.59
N GLN A 466 -28.63 -18.26 -3.26
CA GLN A 466 -29.66 -17.51 -3.98
C GLN A 466 -29.42 -15.99 -3.90
N PRO A 467 -29.21 -15.37 -2.71
CA PRO A 467 -28.86 -13.96 -2.63
C PRO A 467 -27.64 -13.59 -3.48
N ARG A 468 -26.59 -14.41 -3.47
CA ARG A 468 -25.37 -14.16 -4.26
C ARG A 468 -25.62 -14.28 -5.76
N LEU A 469 -26.36 -15.30 -6.20
CA LEU A 469 -26.76 -15.45 -7.60
C LEU A 469 -27.56 -14.25 -8.11
N ALA A 470 -28.49 -13.71 -7.30
CA ALA A 470 -29.27 -12.54 -7.67
C ALA A 470 -28.39 -11.32 -7.96
N VAL A 471 -27.38 -11.07 -7.11
CA VAL A 471 -26.40 -9.99 -7.32
C VAL A 471 -25.59 -10.21 -8.60
N ILE A 472 -25.16 -11.44 -8.87
CA ILE A 472 -24.39 -11.77 -10.07
C ILE A 472 -25.24 -11.65 -11.34
N TYR A 473 -26.50 -12.08 -11.32
CA TYR A 473 -27.44 -11.86 -12.42
C TYR A 473 -27.68 -10.38 -12.68
N HIS A 474 -27.87 -9.57 -11.63
CA HIS A 474 -27.99 -8.12 -11.79
C HIS A 474 -26.75 -7.53 -12.49
N ASN A 475 -25.55 -7.93 -12.09
CA ASN A 475 -24.31 -7.44 -12.70
C ASN A 475 -24.12 -7.94 -14.14
N LEU A 476 -24.45 -9.20 -14.45
CA LEU A 476 -24.44 -9.72 -15.82
C LEU A 476 -25.45 -8.99 -16.71
N GLY A 477 -26.60 -8.60 -16.17
CA GLY A 477 -27.57 -7.74 -16.84
C GLY A 477 -26.99 -6.37 -17.19
N ALA A 478 -26.22 -5.77 -16.27
CA ALA A 478 -25.54 -4.49 -16.52
C ALA A 478 -24.47 -4.61 -17.60
N VAL A 479 -23.67 -5.67 -17.56
CA VAL A 479 -22.67 -5.96 -18.60
C VAL A 479 -23.33 -6.14 -19.98
N ALA A 480 -24.45 -6.88 -20.06
CA ALA A 480 -25.17 -7.07 -21.31
C ALA A 480 -25.80 -5.77 -21.83
N GLN A 481 -26.32 -4.93 -20.92
CA GLN A 481 -26.85 -3.61 -21.25
C GLN A 481 -25.76 -2.70 -21.84
N ASP A 482 -24.59 -2.62 -21.20
CA ASP A 482 -23.47 -1.80 -21.66
C ASP A 482 -22.90 -2.30 -23.01
N ARG A 483 -23.07 -3.58 -23.34
CA ARG A 483 -22.77 -4.15 -24.67
C ARG A 483 -23.83 -3.85 -25.74
N GLY A 484 -25.00 -3.34 -25.34
CA GLY A 484 -26.16 -3.16 -26.22
C GLY A 484 -26.97 -4.44 -26.47
N ASP A 485 -26.67 -5.56 -25.80
CA ASP A 485 -27.49 -6.77 -25.84
C ASP A 485 -28.64 -6.65 -24.85
N LEU A 486 -29.61 -5.82 -25.23
CA LEU A 486 -30.74 -5.47 -24.38
C LEU A 486 -31.63 -6.68 -24.09
N ALA A 487 -31.69 -7.68 -24.98
CA ALA A 487 -32.45 -8.93 -24.81
C ALA A 487 -31.89 -9.74 -23.63
N THR A 488 -30.58 -10.00 -23.66
CA THR A 488 -29.88 -10.70 -22.59
C THR A 488 -29.88 -9.90 -21.28
N ALA A 489 -29.76 -8.56 -21.36
CA ALA A 489 -29.84 -7.69 -20.19
C ALA A 489 -31.17 -7.86 -19.43
N GLU A 490 -32.29 -7.81 -20.13
CA GLU A 490 -33.61 -8.00 -19.53
C GLU A 490 -33.77 -9.41 -18.92
N GLN A 491 -33.29 -10.45 -19.60
CA GLN A 491 -33.35 -11.82 -19.08
C GLN A 491 -32.61 -11.94 -17.75
N TRP A 492 -31.39 -11.42 -17.66
CA TRP A 492 -30.61 -11.46 -16.42
C TRP A 492 -31.25 -10.61 -15.32
N SER A 493 -31.72 -9.40 -15.64
CA SER A 493 -32.40 -8.55 -14.66
C SER A 493 -33.68 -9.16 -14.11
N ARG A 494 -34.45 -9.90 -14.93
CA ARG A 494 -35.65 -10.64 -14.47
C ARG A 494 -35.29 -11.80 -13.53
N LYS A 495 -34.24 -12.58 -13.86
CA LYS A 495 -33.75 -13.64 -12.94
C LYS A 495 -33.32 -13.07 -11.59
N ALA A 496 -32.60 -11.94 -11.59
CA ALA A 496 -32.22 -11.26 -10.35
C ALA A 496 -33.45 -10.80 -9.56
N LEU A 497 -34.40 -10.17 -10.25
CA LEU A 497 -35.64 -9.68 -9.67
C LEU A 497 -36.44 -10.79 -8.99
N GLU A 498 -36.68 -11.92 -9.66
CA GLU A 498 -37.43 -13.06 -9.13
C GLU A 498 -36.85 -13.56 -7.79
N ILE A 499 -35.51 -13.64 -7.70
CA ILE A 499 -34.84 -14.06 -6.48
C ILE A 499 -34.96 -12.99 -5.39
N PHE A 500 -34.71 -11.71 -5.70
CA PHE A 500 -34.87 -10.63 -4.73
C PHE A 500 -36.33 -10.49 -4.23
N GLU A 501 -37.32 -10.83 -5.07
CA GLU A 501 -38.74 -10.85 -4.70
C GLU A 501 -39.00 -11.97 -3.69
N ALA A 502 -38.49 -13.17 -3.95
CA ALA A 502 -38.60 -14.31 -3.04
C ALA A 502 -37.88 -14.07 -1.69
N LEU A 503 -36.78 -13.32 -1.70
CA LEU A 503 -36.01 -12.98 -0.49
C LEU A 503 -36.59 -11.78 0.28
N GLY A 504 -37.50 -10.99 -0.32
CA GLY A 504 -38.01 -9.77 0.28
C GLY A 504 -36.98 -8.62 0.39
N ASP A 505 -35.90 -8.67 -0.39
CA ASP A 505 -34.83 -7.65 -0.38
C ASP A 505 -35.27 -6.38 -1.13
N ARG A 506 -36.01 -5.51 -0.43
CA ARG A 506 -36.56 -4.27 -1.00
C ARG A 506 -35.51 -3.36 -1.67
N PRO A 507 -34.34 -3.07 -1.05
CA PRO A 507 -33.30 -2.29 -1.72
C PRO A 507 -32.83 -2.87 -3.06
N SER A 508 -32.60 -4.19 -3.12
CA SER A 508 -32.13 -4.85 -4.35
C SER A 508 -33.24 -5.01 -5.40
N LEU A 509 -34.50 -5.15 -4.96
CA LEU A 509 -35.68 -5.07 -5.83
C LEU A 509 -35.78 -3.74 -6.56
N ALA A 510 -35.65 -2.63 -5.83
CA ALA A 510 -35.68 -1.30 -6.42
C ALA A 510 -34.57 -1.12 -7.46
N SER A 511 -33.37 -1.65 -7.19
CA SER A 511 -32.24 -1.62 -8.10
C SER A 511 -32.49 -2.46 -9.37
N SER A 512 -33.14 -3.62 -9.24
CA SER A 512 -33.49 -4.50 -10.37
C SER A 512 -34.60 -3.90 -11.24
N TYR A 513 -35.63 -3.31 -10.63
CA TYR A 513 -36.65 -2.54 -11.37
C TYR A 513 -36.02 -1.34 -12.09
N HIS A 514 -35.10 -0.62 -11.45
CA HIS A 514 -34.39 0.47 -12.09
C HIS A 514 -33.62 -0.01 -13.33
N GLN A 515 -32.91 -1.14 -13.23
CA GLN A 515 -32.18 -1.73 -14.35
C GLN A 515 -33.11 -2.12 -15.51
N LEU A 516 -34.24 -2.78 -15.23
CA LEU A 516 -35.26 -3.09 -16.24
C LEU A 516 -35.81 -1.83 -16.91
N GLY A 517 -36.00 -0.75 -16.12
CA GLY A 517 -36.39 0.55 -16.64
C GLY A 517 -35.36 1.14 -17.60
N MET A 518 -34.07 1.03 -17.29
CA MET A 518 -32.99 1.48 -18.17
C MET A 518 -32.94 0.65 -19.47
N VAL A 519 -33.03 -0.69 -19.36
CA VAL A 519 -33.05 -1.57 -20.53
C VAL A 519 -34.25 -1.27 -21.45
N ALA A 520 -35.43 -1.04 -20.89
CA ALA A 520 -36.61 -0.63 -21.66
C ALA A 520 -36.43 0.74 -22.34
N GLN A 521 -35.79 1.68 -21.65
CA GLN A 521 -35.45 2.99 -22.21
C GLN A 521 -34.47 2.88 -23.38
N ASP A 522 -33.42 2.07 -23.25
CA ASP A 522 -32.41 1.86 -24.31
C ASP A 522 -33.03 1.18 -25.55
N ARG A 523 -34.09 0.39 -25.37
CA ARG A 523 -34.91 -0.16 -26.46
C ARG A 523 -35.90 0.82 -27.08
N GLY A 524 -36.12 1.98 -26.45
CA GLY A 524 -37.14 2.96 -26.85
C GLY A 524 -38.56 2.67 -26.35
N ASP A 525 -38.78 1.65 -25.51
CA ASP A 525 -40.09 1.39 -24.88
C ASP A 525 -40.27 2.27 -23.63
N LEU A 526 -40.73 3.48 -23.88
CA LEU A 526 -40.91 4.49 -22.83
C LEU A 526 -42.03 4.13 -21.84
N ALA A 527 -43.05 3.39 -22.30
CA ALA A 527 -44.16 3.00 -21.45
C ALA A 527 -43.70 1.96 -20.41
N ALA A 528 -42.96 0.93 -20.85
CA ALA A 528 -42.37 -0.04 -19.94
C ALA A 528 -41.32 0.62 -19.02
N ALA A 529 -40.49 1.51 -19.54
CA ALA A 529 -39.50 2.24 -18.75
C ALA A 529 -40.13 3.05 -17.62
N GLU A 530 -41.25 3.74 -17.89
CA GLU A 530 -41.98 4.50 -16.87
C GLU A 530 -42.55 3.58 -15.78
N GLN A 531 -43.15 2.45 -16.17
CA GLN A 531 -43.72 1.50 -15.21
C GLN A 531 -42.65 0.94 -14.27
N TRP A 532 -41.52 0.49 -14.81
CA TRP A 532 -40.41 -0.02 -14.00
C TRP A 532 -39.78 1.05 -13.10
N SER A 533 -39.59 2.26 -13.63
CA SER A 533 -39.07 3.38 -12.86
C SER A 533 -39.99 3.77 -11.71
N ARG A 534 -41.31 3.69 -11.90
CA ARG A 534 -42.31 3.96 -10.84
C ARG A 534 -42.20 2.96 -9.70
N LYS A 535 -42.12 1.66 -10.01
CA LYS A 535 -41.92 0.61 -8.98
C LYS A 535 -40.63 0.81 -8.20
N ALA A 536 -39.53 1.13 -8.88
CA ALA A 536 -38.26 1.44 -8.22
C ALA A 536 -38.38 2.66 -7.30
N LEU A 537 -39.02 3.73 -7.77
CA LEU A 537 -39.22 4.97 -7.02
C LEU A 537 -40.04 4.76 -5.76
N GLU A 538 -41.17 4.06 -5.85
CA GLU A 538 -42.04 3.77 -4.70
C GLU A 538 -41.26 3.08 -3.57
N ILE A 539 -40.36 2.16 -3.91
CA ILE A 539 -39.50 1.50 -2.93
C ILE A 539 -38.42 2.45 -2.40
N PHE A 540 -37.73 3.21 -3.27
CA PHE A 540 -36.71 4.17 -2.82
C PHE A 540 -37.29 5.26 -1.91
N GLU A 541 -38.51 5.72 -2.17
CA GLU A 541 -39.24 6.69 -1.35
C GLU A 541 -39.60 6.10 0.01
N ALA A 542 -40.13 4.87 0.04
CA ALA A 542 -40.42 4.16 1.29
C ALA A 542 -39.17 3.91 2.15
N LEU A 543 -37.99 3.77 1.52
CA LEU A 543 -36.70 3.55 2.19
C LEU A 543 -35.96 4.84 2.56
N GLY A 544 -36.46 6.02 2.17
CA GLY A 544 -35.74 7.29 2.38
C GLY A 544 -34.39 7.38 1.63
N ASN A 545 -34.18 6.55 0.60
CA ASN A 545 -32.90 6.43 -0.12
C ASN A 545 -32.70 7.60 -1.11
N ARG A 546 -32.25 8.75 -0.60
CA ARG A 546 -32.02 9.98 -1.39
C ARG A 546 -31.14 9.79 -2.65
N PRO A 547 -30.04 9.01 -2.64
CA PRO A 547 -29.29 8.69 -3.86
C PRO A 547 -30.08 7.89 -4.91
N GLY A 548 -30.89 6.90 -4.48
CA GLY A 548 -31.79 6.13 -5.36
C GLY A 548 -32.86 7.03 -5.98
N LEU A 549 -33.41 7.96 -5.20
CA LEU A 549 -34.32 8.99 -5.69
C LEU A 549 -33.65 9.85 -6.77
N ALA A 550 -32.44 10.38 -6.53
CA ALA A 550 -31.77 11.27 -7.49
C ALA A 550 -31.51 10.60 -8.86
N ARG A 551 -31.15 9.31 -8.88
CA ARG A 551 -30.98 8.56 -10.15
C ARG A 551 -32.31 8.42 -10.91
N SER A 552 -33.38 8.05 -10.21
CA SER A 552 -34.74 7.95 -10.79
C SER A 552 -35.30 9.31 -11.23
N TYR A 553 -35.03 10.39 -10.49
CA TYR A 553 -35.50 11.76 -10.79
C TYR A 553 -34.70 12.45 -11.92
N SER A 554 -33.37 12.29 -11.98
CA SER A 554 -32.52 13.03 -12.94
C SER A 554 -32.92 12.82 -14.39
N LYS A 555 -33.44 11.63 -14.73
CA LYS A 555 -33.81 11.24 -16.10
C LYS A 555 -35.25 11.57 -16.46
N ARG A 556 -36.13 11.80 -15.48
CA ARG A 556 -37.45 12.39 -15.73
C ARG A 556 -37.33 13.83 -16.27
N LYS A 557 -36.34 14.59 -15.77
CA LYS A 557 -36.08 15.98 -16.19
C LYS A 557 -35.41 16.11 -17.57
N THR A 558 -34.59 15.15 -18.00
CA THR A 558 -33.94 15.19 -19.33
C THR A 558 -34.94 15.04 -20.49
N LYS A 559 -36.23 14.81 -20.21
CA LYS A 559 -37.29 14.64 -21.22
C LYS A 559 -38.50 15.57 -21.10
N CYS A 560 -38.52 16.51 -20.14
CA CYS A 560 -39.54 17.58 -20.13
C CYS A 560 -39.12 18.83 -20.95
N GLN A 561 -38.04 18.75 -21.73
CA GLN A 561 -37.52 19.85 -22.57
C GLN A 561 -37.20 19.46 -24.03
N ILE A 562 -37.80 18.40 -24.58
CA ILE A 562 -37.77 18.15 -26.02
C ILE A 562 -39.20 18.07 -26.54
#